data_AF-A0A2I1CE59-F1
#
_entry.id   AF-A0A2I1CE59-F1
#
_cell.length_a   1.000
_cell.length_b   1.000
_cell.length_c   1.000
_cell.angle_alpha   90.00
_cell.angle_beta   90.00
_cell.angle_gamma   90.00
#
_symmetry.space_group_name_H-M   'P 1'
#
loop_
_entity.id
_entity.type
_entity.pdbx_description
1 polymer ?
#
loop_
_entity_poly.entity_id
_entity_poly.type
_entity_poly.pdbx_seq_one_letter_code
_entity_poly.pdbx_strand_id
1 'polypeptide(L)'
;MQPLVLSAGQDTLGSYNLFRKRYTYPIGHLPFFCYNRTKSWLECPEIRSLKGWEKHQMHVLFRLRGIAASRSISSSAGQSSTRFLTIGEKVEYEIAQQSILAFRSSGDATFPGPDEIQVVSVRTGRTLRSHVTPTGLVFSTLSDEAPNFDEYFPGLEALLERVDFTKLPYRRSIKYEGRFNWKTMVDGYQECLHCQYTHPSFSIYYPPTFYTVNNHQNFSQHIADPKKPDDGLFLYFFPNCTLNVYGGGMSSFRVCPTEDPSQTRMEFDYYHKESGNKFEEYYQFVRQVAMEDYELCEKAQGNLEKGVYSEGILNPEKENGVAFYQGRVFELVCQQHAAESASHGLSAPRLKESEINAEQVGAAA
;
A
#
# COMPACT_ATOMS: atom_id res chain seq x y z
N MET A 1 2.85 18.58 52.62
CA MET A 1 2.42 19.88 52.08
C MET A 1 3.67 20.65 51.67
N GLN A 2 3.64 21.29 50.49
CA GLN A 2 4.67 22.20 49.96
C GLN A 2 6.07 21.61 49.67
N PRO A 3 6.85 22.23 48.75
CA PRO A 3 7.43 21.48 47.65
C PRO A 3 8.97 21.42 47.65
N LEU A 4 9.53 20.41 46.98
CA LEU A 4 10.94 20.40 46.64
C LEU A 4 11.18 21.08 45.30
N VAL A 5 11.81 22.25 45.34
CA VAL A 5 12.35 22.94 44.16
C VAL A 5 13.64 22.22 43.73
N LEU A 6 13.73 21.81 42.47
CA LEU A 6 15.00 21.38 41.86
C LEU A 6 15.58 22.54 41.06
N SER A 7 16.73 23.03 41.52
CA SER A 7 17.50 24.10 40.88
C SER A 7 18.15 23.62 39.58
N ALA A 8 18.20 24.49 38.57
CA ALA A 8 19.02 24.27 37.39
C ALA A 8 20.51 24.22 37.77
N GLY A 9 21.18 23.10 37.49
CA GLY A 9 22.63 22.99 37.50
C GLY A 9 23.17 23.09 36.07
N GLN A 10 24.12 23.99 35.84
CA GLN A 10 24.79 24.14 34.55
C GLN A 10 25.86 23.06 34.34
N ASP A 11 26.07 22.76 33.05
CA ASP A 11 27.31 22.24 32.45
C ASP A 11 27.87 20.88 32.92
N THR A 12 27.45 19.84 32.21
CA THR A 12 28.39 18.86 31.63
C THR A 12 28.18 18.76 30.11
N LEU A 13 28.77 19.71 29.35
CA LEU A 13 28.92 19.57 27.90
C LEU A 13 29.89 18.41 27.60
N GLY A 14 29.33 17.21 27.38
CA GLY A 14 30.13 16.00 27.16
C GLY A 14 29.35 14.89 26.45
N SER A 15 29.38 14.92 25.11
CA SER A 15 29.17 13.75 24.24
C SER A 15 27.90 12.90 24.47
N TYR A 16 26.73 13.44 24.13
CA TYR A 16 25.57 12.64 23.67
C TYR A 16 25.05 13.16 22.32
N ASN A 17 25.80 12.86 21.25
CA ASN A 17 25.30 12.97 19.88
C ASN A 17 24.32 11.81 19.60
N LEU A 18 23.11 11.89 20.15
CA LEU A 18 22.02 11.01 19.71
C LEU A 18 21.65 11.38 18.26
N PHE A 19 21.51 10.36 17.42
CA PHE A 19 21.39 10.48 15.97
C PHE A 19 20.12 11.25 15.52
N ARG A 20 20.22 12.57 15.39
CA ARG A 20 19.38 13.34 14.44
C ARG A 20 19.79 12.99 13.01
N LYS A 21 19.31 11.87 12.47
CA LYS A 21 19.28 11.65 11.01
C LYS A 21 18.28 12.60 10.37
N ARG A 22 18.70 13.85 10.15
CA ARG A 22 18.06 14.72 9.15
C ARG A 22 18.37 14.11 7.78
N TYR A 23 17.37 13.56 7.09
CA TYR A 23 17.47 13.21 5.69
C TYR A 23 17.48 14.49 4.83
N THR A 24 18.59 15.21 4.85
CA THR A 24 18.85 16.31 3.92
C THR A 24 19.40 15.76 2.62
N TYR A 25 18.49 15.42 1.70
CA TYR A 25 18.86 15.24 0.29
C TYR A 25 19.30 16.60 -0.29
N PRO A 26 20.38 16.66 -1.10
CA PRO A 26 20.87 17.90 -1.70
C PRO A 26 20.04 18.28 -2.93
N ILE A 27 18.73 18.46 -2.74
CA ILE A 27 17.82 19.08 -3.71
C ILE A 27 17.17 20.24 -2.96
N GLY A 28 17.56 21.48 -3.33
CA GLY A 28 17.16 22.68 -2.60
C GLY A 28 15.65 22.88 -2.61
N HIS A 29 15.06 23.06 -1.43
CA HIS A 29 13.73 23.63 -1.22
C HIS A 29 12.57 23.07 -2.11
N LEU A 30 12.56 21.76 -2.38
CA LEU A 30 11.31 21.00 -2.58
C LEU A 30 10.94 20.32 -1.25
N PRO A 31 10.24 21.04 -0.35
CA PRO A 31 9.98 20.54 1.00
C PRO A 31 8.99 19.37 1.04
N PHE A 32 9.06 18.63 2.14
CA PHE A 32 8.07 17.65 2.65
C PHE A 32 6.60 18.13 2.69
N PHE A 33 6.29 19.35 2.24
CA PHE A 33 4.96 19.96 2.31
C PHE A 33 3.86 19.21 1.55
N CYS A 34 4.22 18.40 0.56
CA CYS A 34 3.24 17.57 -0.16
C CYS A 34 2.84 16.29 0.62
N TYR A 35 3.51 15.99 1.74
CA TYR A 35 3.24 14.79 2.54
C TYR A 35 2.16 15.02 3.61
N ASN A 36 2.18 16.17 4.29
CA ASN A 36 1.37 16.43 5.50
C ASN A 36 0.32 17.56 5.41
N ARG A 37 0.08 18.17 4.24
CA ARG A 37 -1.00 19.17 4.11
C ARG A 37 -2.30 18.56 3.61
N THR A 38 -3.39 19.18 4.03
CA THR A 38 -4.74 19.28 3.43
C THR A 38 -4.81 19.41 1.89
N LYS A 39 -3.68 19.63 1.23
CA LYS A 39 -3.61 19.93 -0.19
C LYS A 39 -3.47 18.64 -0.97
N SER A 40 -4.41 18.45 -1.87
CA SER A 40 -4.40 17.41 -2.88
C SER A 40 -3.05 17.25 -3.59
N TRP A 41 -2.80 16.06 -4.13
CA TRP A 41 -1.95 15.90 -5.31
C TRP A 41 -2.32 16.93 -6.41
N LEU A 42 -3.62 17.26 -6.55
CA LEU A 42 -4.17 18.30 -7.43
C LEU A 42 -3.89 19.76 -7.00
N GLU A 43 -3.29 20.03 -5.84
CA GLU A 43 -3.07 21.40 -5.32
C GLU A 43 -1.60 21.84 -5.34
N CYS A 44 -0.67 20.97 -5.73
CA CYS A 44 0.66 21.37 -6.19
C CYS A 44 0.61 21.63 -7.71
N PRO A 45 0.87 22.85 -8.19
CA PRO A 45 0.87 23.16 -9.63
C PRO A 45 1.86 22.30 -10.43
N GLU A 46 3.01 21.96 -9.85
CA GLU A 46 4.04 21.10 -10.43
C GLU A 46 3.68 19.60 -10.42
N ILE A 47 2.60 19.21 -9.73
CA ILE A 47 2.12 17.83 -9.58
C ILE A 47 0.86 17.61 -10.43
N ARG A 48 0.09 18.66 -10.72
CA ARG A 48 -1.00 18.65 -11.72
C ARG A 48 -0.56 18.24 -13.14
N SER A 49 0.73 18.34 -13.47
CA SER A 49 1.26 17.91 -14.76
C SER A 49 1.54 16.40 -14.85
N LEU A 50 1.53 15.65 -13.73
CA LEU A 50 2.11 14.31 -13.64
C LEU A 50 1.34 13.24 -14.44
N LYS A 51 1.56 13.22 -15.75
CA LYS A 51 1.08 12.16 -16.64
C LYS A 51 2.07 11.00 -16.63
N GLY A 52 1.66 9.89 -16.01
CA GLY A 52 2.34 8.60 -16.19
C GLY A 52 3.04 8.03 -14.96
N TRP A 53 2.66 8.41 -13.74
CA TRP A 53 3.09 7.70 -12.51
C TRP A 53 2.96 6.17 -12.64
N GLU A 54 1.86 5.72 -13.23
CA GLU A 54 1.51 4.30 -13.49
C GLU A 54 2.60 3.50 -14.23
N LYS A 55 3.53 4.16 -14.92
CA LYS A 55 4.52 3.55 -15.81
C LYS A 55 5.39 2.46 -15.17
N HIS A 56 5.54 2.45 -13.86
CA HIS A 56 6.51 1.60 -13.17
C HIS A 56 5.92 0.66 -12.11
N GLN A 57 4.59 0.55 -11.99
CA GLN A 57 3.96 -0.17 -10.87
C GLN A 57 3.30 -1.50 -11.29
N MET A 58 3.48 -2.53 -10.47
CA MET A 58 2.66 -3.75 -10.48
C MET A 58 1.63 -3.70 -9.35
N HIS A 59 0.44 -4.24 -9.61
CA HIS A 59 -0.71 -4.28 -8.71
C HIS A 59 -1.27 -5.71 -8.64
N VAL A 60 -2.07 -6.02 -7.63
CA VAL A 60 -2.57 -7.38 -7.37
C VAL A 60 -4.04 -7.51 -7.79
N LEU A 61 -4.35 -8.56 -8.56
CA LEU A 61 -5.67 -8.88 -9.12
C LEU A 61 -5.80 -10.40 -9.15
N PHE A 62 -6.60 -11.04 -8.30
CA PHE A 62 -6.29 -12.41 -7.84
C PHE A 62 -6.44 -13.62 -8.82
N ARG A 63 -5.72 -14.72 -8.49
CA ARG A 63 -5.91 -16.18 -8.77
C ARG A 63 -5.84 -16.90 -10.15
N LEU A 64 -4.90 -17.90 -10.23
CA LEU A 64 -4.91 -19.18 -11.00
C LEU A 64 -4.12 -20.34 -10.30
N ARG A 65 -4.06 -21.57 -10.82
CA ARG A 65 -3.24 -22.73 -10.34
C ARG A 65 -3.04 -23.75 -11.49
N GLY A 66 -1.90 -24.38 -11.75
CA GLY A 66 -0.64 -24.56 -11.01
C GLY A 66 -0.16 -26.03 -11.12
N ILE A 67 1.15 -26.30 -11.07
CA ILE A 67 1.76 -27.57 -11.54
C ILE A 67 1.47 -28.78 -10.60
N ALA A 68 1.60 -30.01 -11.14
CA ALA A 68 1.01 -31.24 -10.62
C ALA A 68 1.86 -32.04 -9.61
N ALA A 69 1.17 -32.64 -8.64
CA ALA A 69 1.54 -33.90 -7.97
C ALA A 69 0.25 -34.65 -7.58
N SER A 70 0.29 -35.98 -7.62
CA SER A 70 -0.91 -36.85 -7.61
C SER A 70 -1.57 -37.04 -6.24
N ARG A 71 -2.91 -37.04 -6.18
CA ARG A 71 -3.77 -38.23 -5.90
C ARG A 71 -5.27 -37.86 -5.78
N SER A 72 -6.12 -38.86 -5.98
CA SER A 72 -7.59 -38.78 -6.06
C SER A 72 -8.31 -38.61 -4.73
N ILE A 73 -9.38 -37.80 -4.68
CA ILE A 73 -10.49 -37.90 -3.71
C ILE A 73 -11.83 -37.65 -4.44
N SER A 74 -12.89 -38.35 -4.02
CA SER A 74 -14.24 -38.34 -4.60
C SER A 74 -15.20 -37.30 -3.98
N SER A 75 -16.41 -37.22 -4.55
CA SER A 75 -17.45 -36.21 -4.33
C SER A 75 -18.18 -36.25 -2.97
N SER A 76 -18.47 -35.07 -2.39
CA SER A 76 -19.86 -34.60 -2.18
C SER A 76 -19.94 -33.21 -1.52
N ALA A 77 -20.98 -32.43 -1.90
CA ALA A 77 -21.57 -31.26 -1.22
C ALA A 77 -20.65 -30.18 -0.61
N GLY A 78 -20.51 -29.05 -1.33
CA GLY A 78 -19.99 -27.78 -0.80
C GLY A 78 -19.51 -26.88 -1.93
N GLN A 79 -20.07 -25.68 -2.09
CA GLN A 79 -19.64 -24.75 -3.14
C GLN A 79 -18.19 -24.30 -2.91
N SER A 80 -17.29 -24.87 -3.71
CA SER A 80 -15.89 -24.48 -3.84
C SER A 80 -15.80 -23.18 -4.67
N SER A 81 -16.22 -22.08 -4.07
CA SER A 81 -16.23 -20.76 -4.72
C SER A 81 -14.85 -20.13 -4.62
N THR A 82 -13.90 -20.48 -5.47
CA THR A 82 -12.68 -19.67 -5.64
C THR A 82 -12.86 -18.70 -6.82
N ARG A 83 -12.07 -17.62 -6.92
CA ARG A 83 -12.31 -16.60 -7.94
C ARG A 83 -11.94 -17.11 -9.35
N PHE A 84 -12.65 -16.62 -10.37
CA PHE A 84 -12.47 -16.90 -11.82
C PHE A 84 -12.69 -18.36 -12.26
N LEU A 85 -13.61 -19.10 -11.63
CA LEU A 85 -13.90 -20.48 -12.06
C LEU A 85 -14.63 -20.55 -13.41
N THR A 86 -15.63 -19.67 -13.58
CA THR A 86 -16.47 -19.62 -14.76
C THR A 86 -15.73 -18.94 -15.91
N ILE A 87 -15.62 -19.63 -17.05
CA ILE A 87 -15.02 -19.07 -18.26
C ILE A 87 -15.87 -17.89 -18.74
N GLY A 88 -15.22 -16.76 -19.05
CA GLY A 88 -15.86 -15.52 -19.48
C GLY A 88 -16.48 -14.67 -18.37
N GLU A 89 -16.55 -15.16 -17.12
CA GLU A 89 -17.01 -14.35 -15.98
C GLU A 89 -15.95 -13.30 -15.63
N LYS A 90 -16.34 -12.03 -15.79
CA LYS A 90 -15.48 -10.86 -15.61
C LYS A 90 -15.67 -10.25 -14.24
N VAL A 91 -14.56 -10.06 -13.53
CA VAL A 91 -14.53 -9.28 -12.29
C VAL A 91 -13.85 -7.95 -12.59
N GLU A 92 -14.55 -6.86 -12.28
CA GLU A 92 -14.00 -5.51 -12.39
C GLU A 92 -13.19 -5.14 -11.15
N TYR A 93 -12.00 -4.61 -11.43
CA TYR A 93 -11.10 -3.96 -10.47
C TYR A 93 -10.76 -2.56 -10.96
N GLU A 94 -10.16 -1.78 -10.07
CA GLU A 94 -9.61 -0.47 -10.40
C GLU A 94 -8.14 -0.41 -9.98
N ILE A 95 -7.30 0.08 -10.87
CA ILE A 95 -5.91 0.44 -10.60
C ILE A 95 -5.74 1.90 -11.02
N ALA A 96 -5.26 2.78 -10.14
CA ALA A 96 -5.01 4.19 -10.44
C ALA A 96 -6.17 4.86 -11.20
N GLN A 97 -7.41 4.68 -10.72
CA GLN A 97 -8.64 5.21 -11.35
C GLN A 97 -8.95 4.65 -12.75
N GLN A 98 -8.25 3.60 -13.21
CA GLN A 98 -8.55 2.88 -14.44
C GLN A 98 -9.23 1.54 -14.15
N SER A 99 -10.45 1.39 -14.67
CA SER A 99 -11.16 0.11 -14.66
C SER A 99 -10.47 -0.92 -15.55
N ILE A 100 -10.38 -2.14 -15.01
CA ILE A 100 -9.78 -3.32 -15.63
C ILE A 100 -10.64 -4.54 -15.31
N LEU A 101 -10.65 -5.52 -16.22
CA LEU A 101 -11.40 -6.76 -16.07
C LEU A 101 -10.42 -7.93 -16.03
N ALA A 102 -10.40 -8.66 -14.91
CA ALA A 102 -9.80 -9.98 -14.85
C ALA A 102 -10.88 -11.04 -15.15
N PHE A 103 -10.56 -12.05 -15.95
CA PHE A 103 -11.48 -13.15 -16.26
C PHE A 103 -10.74 -14.39 -16.75
N ARG A 104 -11.35 -15.56 -16.54
CA ARG A 104 -10.87 -16.82 -17.13
C ARG A 104 -11.24 -16.84 -18.62
N SER A 105 -10.26 -16.84 -19.52
CA SER A 105 -10.49 -16.85 -20.97
C SER A 105 -10.76 -18.22 -21.57
N SER A 106 -10.24 -19.28 -20.93
CA SER A 106 -10.12 -20.62 -21.54
C SER A 106 -9.92 -21.70 -20.47
N GLY A 107 -9.75 -22.96 -20.91
CA GLY A 107 -9.45 -24.11 -20.07
C GLY A 107 -10.65 -25.02 -19.79
N ASP A 108 -10.37 -26.27 -19.42
CA ASP A 108 -11.35 -27.30 -19.05
C ASP A 108 -11.19 -27.77 -17.59
N ALA A 109 -10.03 -27.50 -16.98
CA ALA A 109 -9.74 -27.84 -15.59
C ALA A 109 -10.70 -27.16 -14.59
N THR A 110 -10.99 -27.84 -13.48
CA THR A 110 -11.81 -27.30 -12.37
C THR A 110 -11.25 -25.98 -11.83
N PHE A 111 -9.93 -25.80 -11.88
CA PHE A 111 -9.27 -24.57 -11.49
C PHE A 111 -8.44 -24.06 -12.66
N PRO A 112 -8.48 -22.75 -12.94
CA PRO A 112 -7.85 -22.22 -14.13
C PRO A 112 -6.32 -22.18 -13.99
N GLY A 113 -5.58 -22.41 -15.10
CA GLY A 113 -4.10 -22.41 -15.15
C GLY A 113 -3.48 -21.04 -15.47
N PRO A 114 -2.14 -20.85 -15.30
CA PRO A 114 -1.41 -19.60 -15.56
C PRO A 114 -1.81 -18.85 -16.84
N ASP A 115 -1.94 -19.58 -17.95
CA ASP A 115 -2.27 -19.03 -19.27
C ASP A 115 -3.78 -18.82 -19.51
N GLU A 116 -4.63 -19.06 -18.51
CA GLU A 116 -6.09 -19.00 -18.62
C GLU A 116 -6.74 -17.73 -18.04
N ILE A 117 -6.00 -16.83 -17.37
CA ILE A 117 -6.50 -15.48 -17.03
C ILE A 117 -6.04 -14.52 -18.08
N GLN A 118 -6.96 -13.64 -18.46
CA GLN A 118 -6.62 -12.39 -19.10
C GLN A 118 -7.07 -11.26 -18.20
N VAL A 119 -6.18 -10.27 -18.05
CA VAL A 119 -6.52 -8.96 -17.53
C VAL A 119 -6.60 -8.01 -18.73
N VAL A 120 -7.69 -7.27 -18.86
CA VAL A 120 -7.86 -6.29 -19.94
C VAL A 120 -8.21 -4.91 -19.39
N SER A 121 -7.68 -3.86 -20.02
CA SER A 121 -8.09 -2.48 -19.77
C SER A 121 -9.50 -2.25 -20.31
N VAL A 122 -10.44 -1.80 -19.47
CA VAL A 122 -11.81 -1.45 -19.91
C VAL A 122 -11.77 -0.31 -20.93
N ARG A 123 -10.90 0.68 -20.69
CA ARG A 123 -10.78 1.88 -21.51
C ARG A 123 -10.24 1.61 -22.91
N THR A 124 -9.28 0.70 -23.05
CA THR A 124 -8.54 0.50 -24.31
C THR A 124 -8.80 -0.85 -24.99
N GLY A 125 -9.44 -1.79 -24.28
CA GLY A 125 -9.60 -3.18 -24.74
C GLY A 125 -8.30 -3.99 -24.82
N ARG A 126 -7.14 -3.38 -24.51
CA ARG A 126 -5.83 -4.05 -24.54
C ARG A 126 -5.72 -5.07 -23.42
N THR A 127 -5.20 -6.25 -23.74
CA THR A 127 -4.67 -7.19 -22.75
C THR A 127 -3.49 -6.55 -22.02
N LEU A 128 -3.52 -6.62 -20.69
CA LEU A 128 -2.47 -6.17 -19.80
C LEU A 128 -1.58 -7.37 -19.43
N ARG A 129 -0.30 -7.11 -19.15
CA ARG A 129 0.60 -8.16 -18.64
C ARG A 129 0.13 -8.60 -17.27
N SER A 130 0.15 -9.90 -17.01
CA SER A 130 -0.15 -10.48 -15.70
C SER A 130 0.82 -11.58 -15.33
N HIS A 131 1.17 -11.66 -14.04
CA HIS A 131 1.89 -12.78 -13.43
C HIS A 131 0.93 -13.59 -12.56
N VAL A 132 1.22 -14.88 -12.42
CA VAL A 132 0.43 -15.78 -11.59
C VAL A 132 1.35 -16.60 -10.71
N THR A 133 1.16 -16.49 -9.39
CA THR A 133 1.93 -17.30 -8.46
C THR A 133 1.44 -18.75 -8.46
N PRO A 134 2.31 -19.74 -8.20
CA PRO A 134 1.91 -21.15 -8.05
C PRO A 134 0.79 -21.39 -7.02
N THR A 135 0.71 -20.53 -6.00
CA THR A 135 -0.30 -20.55 -4.93
C THR A 135 -1.58 -19.79 -5.24
N GLY A 136 -1.68 -19.17 -6.42
CA GLY A 136 -2.92 -18.58 -6.92
C GLY A 136 -3.27 -17.22 -6.36
N LEU A 137 -2.28 -16.33 -6.33
CA LEU A 137 -2.50 -14.91 -6.50
C LEU A 137 -2.19 -14.54 -7.96
N VAL A 138 -2.81 -13.48 -8.47
CA VAL A 138 -2.48 -12.93 -9.79
C VAL A 138 -2.13 -11.46 -9.59
N PHE A 139 -1.21 -10.98 -10.41
CA PHE A 139 -0.66 -9.64 -10.40
C PHE A 139 -0.72 -9.10 -11.83
N SER A 140 -0.85 -7.80 -12.01
CA SER A 140 -0.90 -7.16 -13.33
C SER A 140 -0.40 -5.73 -13.25
N THR A 141 -0.26 -5.07 -14.40
CA THR A 141 0.21 -3.70 -14.50
C THR A 141 -0.48 -3.00 -15.67
N LEU A 142 -0.74 -1.71 -15.52
CA LEU A 142 -1.24 -0.85 -16.60
C LEU A 142 -0.15 -0.52 -17.63
N SER A 143 1.13 -0.71 -17.26
CA SER A 143 2.28 -0.26 -18.04
C SER A 143 3.01 -1.41 -18.72
N ASP A 144 3.39 -1.20 -19.98
CA ASP A 144 4.32 -2.08 -20.69
C ASP A 144 5.78 -1.88 -20.20
N GLU A 145 6.10 -0.75 -19.56
CA GLU A 145 7.43 -0.38 -19.04
C GLU A 145 7.72 -0.95 -17.63
N ALA A 146 6.71 -1.45 -16.90
CA ALA A 146 6.91 -1.95 -15.54
C ALA A 146 7.79 -3.23 -15.52
N PRO A 147 8.61 -3.46 -14.47
CA PRO A 147 9.42 -4.67 -14.34
C PRO A 147 8.60 -5.97 -14.40
N ASN A 148 9.30 -7.11 -14.51
CA ASN A 148 8.67 -8.41 -14.29
C ASN A 148 8.37 -8.63 -12.79
N PHE A 149 7.62 -9.67 -12.46
CA PHE A 149 7.18 -9.93 -11.08
C PHE A 149 8.35 -10.11 -10.10
N ASP A 150 9.35 -10.92 -10.45
CA ASP A 150 10.49 -11.21 -9.56
C ASP A 150 11.44 -10.00 -9.40
N GLU A 151 11.54 -9.15 -10.42
CA GLU A 151 12.30 -7.90 -10.37
C GLU A 151 11.59 -6.83 -9.51
N TYR A 152 10.25 -6.78 -9.55
CA TYR A 152 9.47 -5.85 -8.73
C TYR A 152 9.28 -6.35 -7.29
N PHE A 153 9.07 -7.65 -7.08
CA PHE A 153 8.85 -8.28 -5.77
C PHE A 153 9.88 -9.38 -5.47
N PRO A 154 11.19 -9.05 -5.37
CA PRO A 154 12.24 -10.05 -5.19
C PRO A 154 12.04 -10.89 -3.93
N GLY A 155 11.96 -12.21 -4.12
CA GLY A 155 11.75 -13.19 -3.05
C GLY A 155 10.31 -13.33 -2.55
N LEU A 156 9.34 -12.60 -3.12
CA LEU A 156 7.94 -12.70 -2.69
C LEU A 156 7.31 -14.06 -3.02
N GLU A 157 7.61 -14.67 -4.18
CA GLU A 157 6.99 -15.95 -4.55
C GLU A 157 7.29 -17.05 -3.52
N ALA A 158 8.55 -17.17 -3.09
CA ALA A 158 8.98 -18.12 -2.05
C ALA A 158 8.35 -17.85 -0.66
N LEU A 159 7.92 -16.62 -0.38
CA LEU A 159 7.14 -16.30 0.82
C LEU A 159 5.67 -16.72 0.64
N LEU A 160 5.09 -16.46 -0.52
CA LEU A 160 3.72 -16.82 -0.88
C LEU A 160 3.53 -18.34 -0.99
N GLU A 161 4.56 -19.11 -1.35
CA GLU A 161 4.53 -20.58 -1.40
C GLU A 161 4.24 -21.26 -0.05
N ARG A 162 4.45 -20.56 1.07
CA ARG A 162 4.12 -21.07 2.42
C ARG A 162 2.62 -21.24 2.64
N VAL A 163 1.80 -20.47 1.94
CA VAL A 163 0.34 -20.49 2.08
C VAL A 163 -0.32 -20.87 0.77
N ASP A 164 -0.97 -22.02 0.74
CA ASP A 164 -1.76 -22.46 -0.40
C ASP A 164 -3.12 -21.75 -0.43
N PHE A 165 -3.13 -20.53 -0.99
CA PHE A 165 -4.35 -19.72 -1.15
C PHE A 165 -5.41 -20.39 -2.03
N THR A 166 -5.02 -21.38 -2.85
CA THR A 166 -5.98 -22.13 -3.69
C THR A 166 -6.97 -22.95 -2.87
N LYS A 167 -6.65 -23.23 -1.60
CA LYS A 167 -7.52 -23.89 -0.61
C LYS A 167 -8.48 -22.93 0.12
N LEU A 168 -8.52 -21.64 -0.25
CA LEU A 168 -9.39 -20.62 0.38
C LEU A 168 -10.44 -20.11 -0.62
N PRO A 169 -11.67 -20.67 -0.62
CA PRO A 169 -12.79 -20.15 -1.39
C PRO A 169 -13.10 -18.67 -1.10
N TYR A 170 -13.13 -17.84 -2.14
CA TYR A 170 -13.84 -16.56 -2.15
C TYR A 170 -15.27 -16.71 -1.59
N ARG A 171 -15.67 -15.79 -0.71
CA ARG A 171 -17.01 -15.79 -0.08
C ARG A 171 -17.77 -14.48 -0.26
N ARG A 172 -17.09 -13.34 -0.17
CA ARG A 172 -17.72 -12.01 -0.20
C ARG A 172 -16.73 -10.95 -0.68
N SER A 173 -17.20 -10.01 -1.49
CA SER A 173 -16.53 -8.73 -1.70
C SER A 173 -17.40 -7.62 -1.10
N ILE A 174 -16.79 -6.57 -0.58
CA ILE A 174 -17.49 -5.31 -0.23
C ILE A 174 -16.67 -4.13 -0.74
N LYS A 175 -17.36 -3.03 -1.06
CA LYS A 175 -16.73 -1.75 -1.40
C LYS A 175 -17.41 -0.65 -0.59
N TYR A 176 -16.64 0.32 -0.11
CA TYR A 176 -17.17 1.49 0.59
C TYR A 176 -16.21 2.67 0.47
N GLU A 177 -16.74 3.88 0.49
CA GLU A 177 -15.96 5.12 0.45
C GLU A 177 -15.48 5.48 1.85
N GLY A 178 -14.30 6.11 1.93
CA GLY A 178 -13.70 6.61 3.16
C GLY A 178 -13.18 8.03 2.99
N ARG A 179 -13.43 8.87 3.99
CA ARG A 179 -13.04 10.29 4.02
C ARG A 179 -11.64 10.46 4.60
N PHE A 180 -10.68 9.82 3.94
CA PHE A 180 -9.25 9.94 4.21
C PHE A 180 -8.43 9.73 2.95
N ASN A 181 -7.20 10.26 2.95
CA ASN A 181 -6.23 9.97 1.91
C ASN A 181 -5.82 8.50 1.95
N TRP A 182 -5.54 7.90 0.80
CA TRP A 182 -5.17 6.49 0.71
C TRP A 182 -3.94 6.15 1.57
N LYS A 183 -3.01 7.11 1.71
CA LYS A 183 -1.82 6.97 2.56
C LYS A 183 -2.18 6.84 4.04
N THR A 184 -3.23 7.48 4.53
CA THR A 184 -3.64 7.41 5.95
C THR A 184 -4.03 5.99 6.37
N MET A 185 -4.66 5.23 5.47
CA MET A 185 -4.96 3.80 5.69
C MET A 185 -3.72 2.92 5.56
N VAL A 186 -2.77 3.28 4.68
CA VAL A 186 -1.50 2.56 4.55
C VAL A 186 -0.57 2.85 5.73
N ASP A 187 -0.56 4.06 6.27
CA ASP A 187 0.14 4.44 7.50
C ASP A 187 -0.30 3.53 8.65
N GLY A 188 -1.61 3.44 8.92
CA GLY A 188 -2.15 2.55 9.96
C GLY A 188 -1.79 1.07 9.74
N TYR A 189 -1.97 0.55 8.52
CA TYR A 189 -1.60 -0.84 8.21
C TYR A 189 -0.09 -1.12 8.34
N GLN A 190 0.75 -0.10 8.17
CA GLN A 190 2.22 -0.22 8.18
C GLN A 190 2.83 -0.21 9.59
N GLU A 191 2.01 -0.24 10.64
CA GLU A 191 2.40 -0.35 12.04
C GLU A 191 1.38 -1.20 12.85
N CYS A 192 1.69 -1.44 14.12
CA CYS A 192 0.75 -2.06 15.08
C CYS A 192 0.94 -1.49 16.50
N LEU A 193 1.39 -0.24 16.56
CA LEU A 193 1.45 0.60 17.74
C LEU A 193 0.04 1.01 18.18
N HIS A 194 -0.89 1.27 17.25
CA HIS A 194 -2.30 1.54 17.58
C HIS A 194 -3.04 0.28 18.07
N CYS A 195 -2.64 -0.93 17.64
CA CYS A 195 -3.37 -2.18 17.83
C CYS A 195 -3.84 -2.43 19.27
N GLN A 196 -2.97 -2.21 20.25
CA GLN A 196 -3.26 -2.46 21.68
C GLN A 196 -4.43 -1.60 22.20
N TYR A 197 -4.64 -0.42 21.61
CA TYR A 197 -5.64 0.56 22.04
C TYR A 197 -6.90 0.53 21.18
N THR A 198 -6.75 0.22 19.89
CA THR A 198 -7.83 0.31 18.89
C THR A 198 -8.52 -1.04 18.64
N HIS A 199 -7.81 -2.18 18.77
CA HIS A 199 -8.35 -3.51 18.48
C HIS A 199 -8.25 -4.46 19.68
N PRO A 200 -9.10 -4.32 20.72
CA PRO A 200 -9.09 -5.21 21.87
C PRO A 200 -9.35 -6.67 21.52
N SER A 201 -10.25 -6.93 20.56
CA SER A 201 -10.63 -8.27 20.11
C SER A 201 -9.49 -8.97 19.34
N PHE A 202 -8.81 -8.23 18.46
CA PHE A 202 -7.65 -8.72 17.71
C PHE A 202 -6.43 -8.98 18.62
N SER A 203 -6.14 -8.04 19.52
CA SER A 203 -4.95 -8.09 20.40
C SER A 203 -4.95 -9.27 21.38
N ILE A 204 -6.10 -9.91 21.63
CA ILE A 204 -6.20 -11.16 22.40
C ILE A 204 -5.53 -12.33 21.67
N TYR A 205 -5.63 -12.37 20.34
CA TYR A 205 -5.08 -13.44 19.50
C TYR A 205 -3.70 -13.09 18.93
N TYR A 206 -3.49 -11.82 18.58
CA TYR A 206 -2.29 -11.30 17.93
C TYR A 206 -1.68 -10.14 18.74
N PRO A 207 -1.01 -10.43 19.88
CA PRO A 207 -0.51 -9.40 20.79
C PRO A 207 0.67 -8.61 20.17
N PRO A 208 0.66 -7.26 20.20
CA PRO A 208 1.67 -6.43 19.54
C PRO A 208 3.08 -6.50 20.17
N THR A 209 3.23 -7.20 21.30
CA THR A 209 4.49 -7.42 22.02
C THR A 209 5.59 -8.01 21.14
N PHE A 210 5.26 -8.98 20.28
CA PHE A 210 6.21 -9.68 19.41
C PHE A 210 6.16 -9.20 17.95
N TYR A 211 5.33 -8.20 17.67
CA TYR A 211 5.08 -7.71 16.32
C TYR A 211 6.31 -7.03 15.73
N THR A 212 6.67 -7.46 14.51
CA THR A 212 7.79 -6.93 13.72
C THR A 212 7.39 -6.76 12.26
N VAL A 213 7.95 -5.75 11.59
CA VAL A 213 7.76 -5.50 10.15
C VAL A 213 9.09 -5.65 9.42
N ASN A 214 9.16 -6.66 8.55
CA ASN A 214 10.28 -6.90 7.65
C ASN A 214 9.97 -6.21 6.30
N ASN A 215 10.78 -5.23 5.93
CA ASN A 215 10.59 -4.48 4.69
C ASN A 215 11.44 -5.06 3.55
N HIS A 216 10.81 -5.25 2.40
CA HIS A 216 11.40 -5.73 1.14
C HIS A 216 11.11 -4.71 0.02
N GLN A 217 11.83 -4.77 -1.10
CA GLN A 217 11.94 -3.68 -2.08
C GLN A 217 10.61 -2.97 -2.48
N ASN A 218 9.52 -3.72 -2.72
CA ASN A 218 8.18 -3.15 -2.93
C ASN A 218 7.09 -3.87 -2.11
N PHE A 219 7.44 -4.55 -1.00
CA PHE A 219 6.45 -5.17 -0.11
C PHE A 219 6.92 -5.22 1.34
N SER A 220 5.99 -5.23 2.30
CA SER A 220 6.30 -5.38 3.73
C SER A 220 5.66 -6.66 4.25
N GLN A 221 6.42 -7.47 4.98
CA GLN A 221 5.92 -8.64 5.72
C GLN A 221 5.81 -8.30 7.21
N HIS A 222 4.61 -8.44 7.75
CA HIS A 222 4.34 -8.24 9.16
C HIS A 222 4.22 -9.60 9.82
N ILE A 223 4.88 -9.76 10.98
CA ILE A 223 4.96 -11.01 11.73
C ILE A 223 4.42 -10.72 13.13
N ALA A 224 3.23 -11.25 13.45
CA ALA A 224 2.59 -11.05 14.75
C ALA A 224 3.20 -11.93 15.87
N ASP A 225 3.48 -13.20 15.57
CA ASP A 225 4.21 -14.11 16.46
C ASP A 225 5.33 -14.82 15.66
N PRO A 226 6.62 -14.58 15.95
CA PRO A 226 7.73 -15.23 15.24
C PRO A 226 7.79 -16.75 15.43
N LYS A 227 7.04 -17.31 16.40
CA LYS A 227 6.88 -18.77 16.58
C LYS A 227 5.79 -19.36 15.69
N LYS A 228 4.95 -18.52 15.06
CA LYS A 228 3.85 -18.89 14.17
C LYS A 228 3.84 -18.01 12.91
N PRO A 229 4.92 -17.99 12.10
CA PRO A 229 5.02 -17.10 10.95
C PRO A 229 3.95 -17.31 9.86
N ASP A 230 3.24 -18.44 9.91
CA ASP A 230 2.19 -18.82 8.95
C ASP A 230 0.75 -18.57 9.48
N ASP A 231 0.57 -18.11 10.73
CA ASP A 231 -0.71 -17.73 11.34
C ASP A 231 -0.61 -16.29 11.88
N GLY A 232 -1.23 -15.35 11.17
CA GLY A 232 -0.93 -13.92 11.31
C GLY A 232 0.15 -13.47 10.31
N LEU A 233 0.05 -13.95 9.06
CA LEU A 233 0.82 -13.43 7.93
C LEU A 233 0.06 -12.23 7.35
N PHE A 234 0.61 -11.02 7.50
CA PHE A 234 0.05 -9.82 6.87
C PHE A 234 1.09 -9.23 5.92
N LEU A 235 0.70 -8.98 4.67
CA LEU A 235 1.55 -8.49 3.60
C LEU A 235 0.97 -7.20 3.02
N TYR A 236 1.77 -6.14 2.99
CA TYR A 236 1.50 -4.97 2.15
C TYR A 236 2.24 -5.10 0.82
N PHE A 237 1.53 -4.93 -0.29
CA PHE A 237 2.09 -4.83 -1.64
C PHE A 237 2.02 -3.39 -2.11
N PHE A 238 3.18 -2.77 -2.31
CA PHE A 238 3.27 -1.40 -2.80
C PHE A 238 2.73 -1.32 -4.24
N PRO A 239 1.78 -0.40 -4.53
CA PRO A 239 1.47 0.79 -3.75
C PRO A 239 0.24 0.73 -2.83
N ASN A 240 -0.69 -0.21 -3.02
CA ASN A 240 -2.05 -0.01 -2.50
C ASN A 240 -2.87 -1.27 -2.22
N CYS A 241 -2.24 -2.45 -2.10
CA CYS A 241 -2.95 -3.71 -1.86
C CYS A 241 -2.39 -4.42 -0.63
N THR A 242 -3.24 -5.17 0.07
CA THR A 242 -2.84 -5.98 1.24
C THR A 242 -3.29 -7.43 1.10
N LEU A 243 -2.70 -8.32 1.90
CA LEU A 243 -3.09 -9.71 2.06
C LEU A 243 -2.90 -10.13 3.51
N ASN A 244 -3.97 -10.61 4.14
CA ASN A 244 -4.01 -10.96 5.55
C ASN A 244 -4.46 -12.41 5.68
N VAL A 245 -3.64 -13.27 6.28
CA VAL A 245 -3.96 -14.68 6.57
C VAL A 245 -3.94 -14.88 8.08
N TYR A 246 -5.14 -14.88 8.66
CA TYR A 246 -5.35 -14.94 10.11
C TYR A 246 -6.77 -15.44 10.41
N GLY A 247 -7.02 -15.91 11.64
CA GLY A 247 -8.35 -16.37 12.06
C GLY A 247 -8.94 -17.53 11.25
N GLY A 248 -8.10 -18.34 10.58
CA GLY A 248 -8.52 -19.47 9.74
C GLY A 248 -8.94 -19.11 8.30
N GLY A 249 -8.94 -17.83 7.94
CA GLY A 249 -9.28 -17.33 6.60
C GLY A 249 -8.23 -16.44 5.98
N MET A 250 -8.60 -15.81 4.88
CA MET A 250 -7.83 -14.76 4.23
C MET A 250 -8.72 -13.57 3.86
N SER A 251 -8.21 -12.37 4.07
CA SER A 251 -8.77 -11.14 3.50
C SER A 251 -7.70 -10.42 2.68
N SER A 252 -8.12 -9.72 1.65
CA SER A 252 -7.30 -8.72 0.95
C SER A 252 -8.10 -7.44 0.91
N PHE A 253 -7.43 -6.30 1.05
CA PHE A 253 -8.04 -5.02 0.73
C PHE A 253 -7.17 -4.17 -0.19
N ARG A 254 -7.83 -3.26 -0.90
CA ARG A 254 -7.19 -2.25 -1.75
C ARG A 254 -7.67 -0.86 -1.35
N VAL A 255 -6.73 0.08 -1.30
CA VAL A 255 -7.03 1.51 -1.19
C VAL A 255 -7.04 2.11 -2.60
N CYS A 256 -8.23 2.42 -3.11
CA CYS A 256 -8.38 3.03 -4.44
C CYS A 256 -8.58 4.55 -4.27
N PRO A 257 -7.55 5.39 -4.49
CA PRO A 257 -7.70 6.84 -4.38
C PRO A 257 -8.67 7.38 -5.44
N THR A 258 -9.49 8.35 -5.07
CA THR A 258 -10.41 9.01 -6.01
C THR A 258 -9.78 10.27 -6.62
N GLU A 259 -10.54 11.00 -7.46
CA GLU A 259 -10.12 12.34 -7.91
C GLU A 259 -9.97 13.31 -6.73
N ASP A 260 -10.77 13.15 -5.68
CA ASP A 260 -10.59 13.88 -4.43
C ASP A 260 -9.50 13.18 -3.57
N PRO A 261 -8.42 13.88 -3.20
CA PRO A 261 -7.34 13.33 -2.39
C PRO A 261 -7.76 12.93 -0.98
N SER A 262 -8.83 13.52 -0.45
CA SER A 262 -9.36 13.30 0.88
C SER A 262 -10.35 12.14 0.88
N GLN A 263 -10.58 11.50 -0.27
CA GLN A 263 -11.49 10.40 -0.45
C GLN A 263 -10.78 9.19 -1.08
N THR A 264 -11.01 8.03 -0.49
CA THR A 264 -10.46 6.74 -0.91
C THR A 264 -11.57 5.70 -0.88
N ARG A 265 -11.74 4.96 -1.96
CA ARG A 265 -12.68 3.83 -2.01
C ARG A 265 -11.95 2.56 -1.57
N MET A 266 -12.35 2.02 -0.42
CA MET A 266 -11.88 0.73 0.06
C MET A 266 -12.57 -0.40 -0.70
N GLU A 267 -11.81 -1.39 -1.16
CA GLU A 267 -12.35 -2.69 -1.60
C GLU A 267 -11.80 -3.79 -0.70
N PHE A 268 -12.66 -4.72 -0.29
CA PHE A 268 -12.26 -5.92 0.45
C PHE A 268 -12.75 -7.16 -0.28
N ASP A 269 -11.90 -8.18 -0.29
CA ASP A 269 -12.18 -9.51 -0.81
C ASP A 269 -11.90 -10.54 0.29
N TYR A 270 -12.92 -11.32 0.69
CA TYR A 270 -12.86 -12.28 1.79
C TYR A 270 -12.91 -13.73 1.28
N TYR A 271 -12.06 -14.58 1.85
CA TYR A 271 -11.86 -15.96 1.44
C TYR A 271 -11.78 -16.90 2.67
N HIS A 272 -12.50 -18.01 2.66
CA HIS A 272 -12.61 -18.91 3.80
C HIS A 272 -13.05 -20.33 3.40
N LYS A 273 -12.46 -21.37 4.03
CA LYS A 273 -12.80 -22.78 3.77
C LYS A 273 -14.26 -23.09 4.07
N GLU A 274 -14.71 -22.73 5.27
CA GLU A 274 -16.11 -22.90 5.69
C GLU A 274 -17.03 -21.90 4.97
N SER A 275 -18.34 -22.17 5.01
CA SER A 275 -19.42 -21.32 4.50
C SER A 275 -20.56 -21.22 5.52
N GLY A 276 -21.54 -20.35 5.29
CA GLY A 276 -22.65 -20.13 6.24
C GLY A 276 -22.16 -19.54 7.56
N ASN A 277 -22.76 -19.92 8.69
CA ASN A 277 -22.53 -19.29 9.99
C ASN A 277 -21.05 -19.16 10.37
N LYS A 278 -20.22 -20.20 10.16
CA LYS A 278 -18.77 -20.13 10.44
C LYS A 278 -18.03 -19.09 9.60
N PHE A 279 -18.47 -18.87 8.35
CA PHE A 279 -17.92 -17.78 7.54
C PHE A 279 -18.41 -16.42 8.04
N GLU A 280 -19.66 -16.30 8.47
CA GLU A 280 -20.17 -15.04 9.05
C GLU A 280 -19.47 -14.68 10.37
N GLU A 281 -19.15 -15.66 11.23
CA GLU A 281 -18.33 -15.47 12.44
C GLU A 281 -16.94 -14.92 12.09
N TYR A 282 -16.23 -15.57 11.16
CA TYR A 282 -14.95 -15.07 10.63
C TYR A 282 -15.08 -13.66 10.04
N TYR A 283 -16.07 -13.45 9.17
CA TYR A 283 -16.31 -12.18 8.51
C TYR A 283 -16.61 -11.07 9.50
N GLN A 284 -17.45 -11.29 10.52
CA GLN A 284 -17.77 -10.30 11.54
C GLN A 284 -16.51 -9.86 12.30
N PHE A 285 -15.67 -10.81 12.71
CA PHE A 285 -14.40 -10.52 13.39
C PHE A 285 -13.46 -9.68 12.51
N VAL A 286 -13.15 -10.12 11.28
CA VAL A 286 -12.24 -9.36 10.40
C VAL A 286 -12.85 -8.05 9.89
N ARG A 287 -14.18 -7.96 9.84
CA ARG A 287 -14.90 -6.73 9.47
C ARG A 287 -14.89 -5.70 10.58
N GLN A 288 -14.94 -6.14 11.85
CA GLN A 288 -14.83 -5.25 13.01
C GLN A 288 -13.49 -4.50 12.99
N VAL A 289 -12.36 -5.23 12.88
CA VAL A 289 -11.02 -4.64 12.83
C VAL A 289 -10.92 -3.60 11.70
N ALA A 290 -11.35 -3.98 10.50
CA ALA A 290 -11.36 -3.08 9.33
C ALA A 290 -12.28 -1.85 9.45
N MET A 291 -13.23 -1.84 10.39
CA MET A 291 -14.07 -0.67 10.71
C MET A 291 -13.46 0.19 11.83
N GLU A 292 -12.79 -0.44 12.80
CA GLU A 292 -12.01 0.25 13.83
C GLU A 292 -10.86 1.07 13.17
N ASP A 293 -10.16 0.47 12.19
CA ASP A 293 -9.16 1.15 11.34
C ASP A 293 -9.75 2.31 10.54
N TYR A 294 -10.91 2.08 9.92
CA TYR A 294 -11.60 3.09 9.11
C TYR A 294 -11.95 4.33 9.93
N GLU A 295 -12.51 4.13 11.13
CA GLU A 295 -12.84 5.21 12.05
C GLU A 295 -11.59 5.97 12.53
N LEU A 296 -10.48 5.27 12.75
CA LEU A 296 -9.21 5.88 13.10
C LEU A 296 -8.71 6.77 11.95
N CYS A 297 -8.81 6.28 10.70
CA CYS A 297 -8.39 7.02 9.51
C CYS A 297 -9.21 8.30 9.27
N GLU A 298 -10.55 8.25 9.39
CA GLU A 298 -11.38 9.47 9.27
C GLU A 298 -11.04 10.51 10.37
N LYS A 299 -10.82 10.06 11.61
CA LYS A 299 -10.42 10.93 12.73
C LYS A 299 -9.02 11.51 12.52
N ALA A 300 -8.09 10.72 11.97
CA ALA A 300 -6.74 11.16 11.64
C ALA A 300 -6.75 12.21 10.51
N GLN A 301 -7.44 11.93 9.40
CA GLN A 301 -7.62 12.88 8.29
C GLN A 301 -8.22 14.20 8.81
N GLY A 302 -9.36 14.15 9.52
CA GLY A 302 -10.01 15.35 10.06
C GLY A 302 -9.16 16.14 11.07
N ASN A 303 -8.07 15.57 11.60
CA ASN A 303 -7.07 16.29 12.39
C ASN A 303 -5.94 16.88 11.54
N LEU A 304 -5.44 16.16 10.54
CA LEU A 304 -4.49 16.69 9.53
C LEU A 304 -5.07 17.93 8.84
N GLU A 305 -6.37 17.91 8.54
CA GLU A 305 -7.04 18.98 7.80
C GLU A 305 -7.21 20.28 8.59
N LYS A 306 -7.09 20.26 9.92
CA LYS A 306 -7.15 21.47 10.78
C LYS A 306 -5.93 22.38 10.63
N GLY A 307 -4.84 21.91 10.01
CA GLY A 307 -3.64 22.71 9.74
C GLY A 307 -2.82 23.11 10.96
N VAL A 308 -3.15 22.61 12.16
CA VAL A 308 -2.39 22.83 13.41
C VAL A 308 -1.18 21.88 13.50
N TYR A 309 -1.32 20.69 12.94
CA TYR A 309 -0.27 19.67 12.85
C TYR A 309 0.49 19.81 11.52
N SER A 310 1.80 19.60 11.55
CA SER A 310 2.68 19.74 10.37
C SER A 310 3.55 18.52 10.08
N GLU A 311 4.02 17.82 11.11
CA GLU A 311 4.76 16.56 11.00
C GLU A 311 4.73 15.79 12.33
N GLY A 312 4.93 14.47 12.23
CA GLY A 312 5.04 13.55 13.36
C GLY A 312 6.41 12.90 13.39
N ILE A 313 6.85 12.51 14.58
CA ILE A 313 8.07 11.73 14.76
C ILE A 313 7.66 10.27 14.86
N LEU A 314 7.93 9.49 13.81
CA LEU A 314 7.70 8.04 13.80
C LEU A 314 8.63 7.34 14.80
N ASN A 315 8.08 6.36 15.52
CA ASN A 315 8.84 5.43 16.33
C ASN A 315 9.75 4.56 15.44
N PRO A 316 11.09 4.63 15.58
CA PRO A 316 12.00 3.95 14.65
C PRO A 316 11.95 2.41 14.74
N GLU A 317 11.39 1.85 15.80
CA GLU A 317 11.25 0.39 15.99
C GLU A 317 9.84 -0.12 15.67
N LYS A 318 8.80 0.66 15.98
CA LYS A 318 7.38 0.24 15.85
C LYS A 318 6.66 0.77 14.61
N GLU A 319 7.20 1.81 13.98
CA GLU A 319 6.65 2.44 12.76
C GLU A 319 7.69 2.39 11.61
N ASN A 320 8.54 1.35 11.61
CA ASN A 320 9.57 1.17 10.59
C ASN A 320 8.97 0.80 9.21
N GLY A 321 7.82 0.12 9.17
CA GLY A 321 7.02 -0.09 7.96
C GLY A 321 6.51 1.23 7.37
N VAL A 322 5.99 2.10 8.24
CA VAL A 322 5.53 3.45 7.89
C VAL A 322 6.68 4.22 7.24
N ALA A 323 7.80 4.37 7.93
CA ALA A 323 8.98 5.08 7.41
C ALA A 323 9.49 4.51 6.08
N PHE A 324 9.42 3.19 5.89
CA PHE A 324 9.86 2.52 4.67
C PHE A 324 8.96 2.84 3.47
N TYR A 325 7.64 2.62 3.57
CA TYR A 325 6.76 2.86 2.43
C TYR A 325 6.66 4.36 2.11
N GLN A 326 6.68 5.24 3.11
CA GLN A 326 6.72 6.70 2.92
C GLN A 326 7.99 7.12 2.15
N GLY A 327 9.14 6.55 2.51
CA GLY A 327 10.39 6.74 1.77
C GLY A 327 10.28 6.31 0.30
N ARG A 328 9.62 5.16 0.03
CA ARG A 328 9.38 4.67 -1.33
C ARG A 328 8.43 5.55 -2.14
N VAL A 329 7.37 6.08 -1.52
CA VAL A 329 6.49 7.09 -2.16
C VAL A 329 7.30 8.34 -2.52
N PHE A 330 8.08 8.87 -1.56
CA PHE A 330 8.88 10.08 -1.77
C PHE A 330 9.91 9.91 -2.89
N GLU A 331 10.63 8.79 -2.91
CA GLU A 331 11.59 8.44 -3.96
C GLU A 331 10.96 8.49 -5.36
N LEU A 332 9.82 7.81 -5.54
CA LEU A 332 9.12 7.72 -6.82
C LEU A 332 8.53 9.07 -7.26
N VAL A 333 7.99 9.87 -6.32
CA VAL A 333 7.55 11.25 -6.59
C VAL A 333 8.70 12.10 -7.09
N CYS A 334 9.87 12.04 -6.43
CA CYS A 334 11.05 12.80 -6.84
C CYS A 334 11.58 12.35 -8.22
N GLN A 335 11.60 11.05 -8.49
CA GLN A 335 11.99 10.51 -9.81
C GLN A 335 11.05 10.99 -10.92
N GLN A 336 9.73 10.92 -10.71
CA GLN A 336 8.75 11.40 -11.69
C GLN A 336 8.86 12.91 -11.91
N HIS A 337 8.96 13.70 -10.83
CA HIS A 337 9.13 15.15 -10.91
C HIS A 337 10.42 15.56 -11.66
N ALA A 338 11.52 14.83 -11.47
CA ALA A 338 12.76 15.06 -12.20
C ALA A 338 12.62 14.72 -13.70
N ALA A 339 11.98 13.60 -14.04
CA ALA A 339 11.71 13.21 -15.44
C ALA A 339 10.80 14.22 -16.16
N GLU A 340 9.81 14.78 -15.46
CA GLU A 340 8.95 15.83 -16.00
C GLU A 340 9.64 17.17 -16.12
N SER A 341 10.46 17.57 -15.15
CA SER A 341 11.27 18.79 -15.22
C SER A 341 12.26 18.76 -16.39
N ALA A 342 12.83 17.58 -16.68
CA ALA A 342 13.71 17.37 -17.82
C ALA A 342 12.95 17.39 -19.16
N SER A 343 11.77 16.76 -19.26
CA SER A 343 11.00 16.71 -20.52
C SER A 343 10.25 18.01 -20.84
N HIS A 344 9.86 18.80 -19.84
CA HIS A 344 9.26 20.13 -20.05
C HIS A 344 10.29 21.20 -20.44
N GLY A 345 11.59 20.88 -20.39
CA GLY A 345 12.64 21.78 -20.83
C GLY A 345 12.57 23.13 -20.12
N LEU A 346 12.83 23.14 -18.80
CA LEU A 346 13.09 24.38 -18.07
C LEU A 346 14.24 25.12 -18.74
N SER A 347 13.89 26.02 -19.66
CA SER A 347 14.75 27.12 -20.07
C SER A 347 15.18 27.80 -18.79
N ALA A 348 16.47 27.71 -18.45
CA ALA A 348 17.02 28.42 -17.32
C ALA A 348 16.51 29.88 -17.38
N PRO A 349 16.04 30.46 -16.26
CA PRO A 349 15.48 31.79 -16.29
C PRO A 349 16.52 32.72 -16.92
N ARG A 350 16.21 33.28 -18.09
CA ARG A 350 17.04 34.35 -18.65
C ARG A 350 17.00 35.46 -17.61
N LEU A 351 18.14 35.69 -16.96
CA LEU A 351 18.41 36.96 -16.31
C LEU A 351 18.03 38.03 -17.32
N LYS A 352 17.09 38.89 -16.96
CA LYS A 352 16.68 39.97 -17.85
C LYS A 352 17.90 40.86 -18.04
N GLU A 353 18.29 41.12 -19.29
CA GLU A 353 19.40 42.02 -19.63
C GLU A 353 19.18 43.46 -19.10
N SER A 354 18.00 43.77 -18.55
CA SER A 354 17.69 45.00 -17.82
C SER A 354 18.48 45.20 -16.52
N GLU A 355 19.16 44.19 -15.96
CA GLU A 355 19.95 44.33 -14.72
C GLU A 355 21.47 44.47 -14.94
N ILE A 356 21.96 44.36 -16.18
CA ILE A 356 23.40 44.46 -16.49
C ILE A 356 23.88 45.92 -16.61
N ASN A 357 22.96 46.90 -16.76
CA ASN A 357 23.29 48.31 -16.97
C ASN A 357 23.17 49.21 -15.71
N ALA A 358 23.05 48.65 -14.51
CA ALA A 358 22.96 49.43 -13.27
C ALA A 358 24.32 49.72 -12.58
N GLU A 359 25.39 48.98 -12.91
CA GLU A 359 26.71 49.10 -12.23
C GLU A 359 27.77 49.95 -12.95
N GLN A 360 27.45 50.58 -14.09
CA GLN A 360 28.40 51.46 -14.81
C GLN A 360 28.14 52.98 -14.71
N VAL A 361 27.22 53.42 -13.86
CA VAL A 361 26.97 54.86 -13.61
C VAL A 361 27.15 55.18 -12.13
N GLY A 362 28.38 55.02 -11.63
CA GLY A 362 28.70 55.23 -10.21
C GLY A 362 30.17 55.55 -9.88
N ALA A 363 31.01 55.85 -10.88
CA ALA A 363 32.45 56.07 -10.71
C ALA A 363 32.99 57.23 -11.56
N ALA A 364 32.40 58.42 -11.40
CA ALA A 364 32.92 59.67 -11.95
C ALA A 364 32.43 60.89 -11.15
N ALA A 365 33.08 61.17 -10.03
CA ALA A 365 33.05 62.44 -9.29
C ALA A 365 34.38 62.61 -8.54
#